data_AF-A0A679K3G2-F1
#
_entry.id   AF-A0A679K3G2-F1
#
_cell.length_a   1.000
_cell.length_b   1.000
_cell.length_c   1.000
_cell.angle_alpha   90.00
_cell.angle_beta   90.00
_cell.angle_gamma   90.00
#
_symmetry.space_group_name_H-M   'P 1'
#
loop_
_entity.id
_entity.type
_entity.pdbx_description
1 polymer ?
#
loop_
_entity_poly.entity_id
_entity_poly.type
_entity_poly.pdbx_seq_one_letter_code
_entity_poly.pdbx_strand_id
1 'polypeptide(L)'
;MRKFDAALMSVVLAAGTALFAGVAAAAYTAKVRQACAGDYQNFCAQYSPESVELRRCIESNRKGLTHNCVTALIDAGEVPAKYLKK
;
A
#
# COMPACT_ATOMS: atom_id res chain seq x y z
N MET A 1 24.87 -38.88 -11.55
CA MET A 1 24.87 -39.96 -10.53
C MET A 1 24.93 -39.35 -9.14
N ARG A 2 23.80 -39.31 -8.42
CA ARG A 2 23.67 -39.70 -7.00
C ARG A 2 22.29 -39.27 -6.48
N LYS A 3 21.34 -40.17 -6.76
CA LYS A 3 20.37 -40.71 -5.81
C LYS A 3 19.45 -39.72 -5.09
N PHE A 4 18.25 -39.58 -5.66
CA PHE A 4 17.02 -39.27 -4.94
C PHE A 4 16.69 -40.43 -3.99
N ASP A 5 17.34 -40.47 -2.83
CA ASP A 5 16.92 -41.38 -1.75
C ASP A 5 16.04 -40.59 -0.80
N ALA A 6 14.75 -40.58 -1.12
CA ALA A 6 13.68 -40.26 -0.19
C ALA A 6 13.62 -41.36 0.87
N ALA A 7 14.04 -41.06 2.10
CA ALA A 7 13.43 -41.57 3.34
C ALA A 7 14.19 -41.06 4.56
N LEU A 8 13.49 -41.02 5.70
CA LEU A 8 13.97 -40.94 7.08
C LEU A 8 14.02 -39.54 7.72
N MET A 9 12.83 -39.10 8.13
CA MET A 9 12.52 -38.64 9.50
C MET A 9 13.72 -38.41 10.45
N SER A 10 13.94 -37.14 10.84
CA SER A 10 13.75 -36.67 12.24
C SER A 10 14.55 -35.39 12.55
N VAL A 11 13.81 -34.31 12.78
CA VAL A 11 13.94 -33.35 13.89
C VAL A 11 15.19 -32.44 13.98
N VAL A 12 14.95 -31.19 13.52
CA VAL A 12 15.17 -29.89 14.21
C VAL A 12 16.61 -29.43 14.49
N LEU A 13 17.02 -28.35 13.80
CA LEU A 13 17.39 -27.11 14.51
C LEU A 13 17.17 -25.87 13.62
N ALA A 14 16.35 -24.97 14.16
CA ALA A 14 15.85 -23.75 13.55
C ALA A 14 16.94 -22.71 13.27
N ALA A 15 16.98 -22.18 12.05
CA ALA A 15 17.58 -20.87 11.75
C ALA A 15 17.02 -20.35 10.42
N GLY A 16 15.78 -19.86 10.43
CA GLY A 16 15.17 -19.37 9.19
C GLY A 16 13.74 -18.88 9.30
N THR A 17 13.28 -18.42 10.47
CA THR A 17 12.08 -17.60 10.51
C THR A 17 12.46 -16.21 10.01
N ALA A 18 12.37 -16.02 8.70
CA ALA A 18 12.43 -14.72 8.07
C ALA A 18 11.48 -13.76 8.82
N LEU A 19 12.02 -12.64 9.29
CA LEU A 19 11.26 -11.52 9.81
C LEU A 19 10.37 -10.99 8.67
N PHE A 20 9.15 -11.50 8.55
CA PHE A 20 8.11 -10.82 7.78
C PHE A 20 7.66 -9.61 8.60
N ALA A 21 8.43 -8.54 8.53
CA ALA A 21 7.95 -7.22 8.91
C ALA A 21 6.87 -6.84 7.89
N GLY A 22 5.61 -7.20 8.20
CA GLY A 22 4.48 -6.71 7.44
C GLY A 22 4.52 -5.18 7.48
N VAL A 23 4.70 -4.55 6.32
CA VAL A 23 4.57 -3.10 6.21
C VAL A 23 3.10 -2.79 6.47
N ALA A 24 2.79 -2.38 7.70
CA ALA A 24 1.48 -1.81 7.99
C ALA A 24 1.35 -0.57 7.12
N ALA A 25 0.36 -0.53 6.23
CA ALA A 25 0.01 0.74 5.61
C ALA A 25 -0.46 1.67 6.73
N ALA A 26 0.31 2.74 6.96
CA ALA A 26 -0.04 3.75 7.96
C ALA A 26 -1.38 4.39 7.61
N ALA A 27 -2.12 4.94 8.57
CA ALA A 27 -3.34 5.68 8.23
C ALA A 27 -3.04 6.92 7.38
N TYR A 28 -3.97 7.35 6.51
CA TYR A 28 -3.86 8.69 5.91
C TYR A 28 -4.09 9.77 6.99
N THR A 29 -3.32 10.84 6.93
CA THR A 29 -3.51 11.99 7.84
C THR A 29 -4.91 12.59 7.67
N ALA A 30 -5.41 13.27 8.71
CA ALA A 30 -6.71 13.93 8.65
C ALA A 30 -6.79 14.96 7.50
N LYS A 31 -5.69 15.69 7.24
CA LYS A 31 -5.57 16.64 6.12
C LYS A 31 -5.79 15.94 4.78
N VAL A 32 -5.13 14.79 4.55
CA VAL A 32 -5.28 14.01 3.31
C VAL A 32 -6.71 13.48 3.19
N ARG A 33 -7.27 12.89 4.26
CA ARG A 33 -8.64 12.38 4.26
C ARG A 33 -9.67 13.45 3.90
N GLN A 34 -9.51 14.65 4.45
CA GLN A 34 -10.43 15.77 4.18
C GLN A 34 -10.27 16.30 2.74
N ALA A 35 -9.03 16.49 2.28
CA ALA A 35 -8.76 16.98 0.92
C ALA A 35 -9.22 16.00 -0.17
N CYS A 36 -9.08 14.70 0.09
CA CYS A 36 -9.40 13.63 -0.85
C CYS A 36 -10.81 13.06 -0.67
N ALA A 37 -11.65 13.60 0.20
CA ALA A 37 -12.96 12.99 0.52
C ALA A 37 -13.85 12.80 -0.72
N GLY A 38 -13.94 13.80 -1.59
CA GLY A 38 -14.71 13.70 -2.83
C GLY A 38 -14.10 12.70 -3.81
N ASP A 39 -12.79 12.73 -4.00
CA ASP A 39 -12.07 11.79 -4.87
C ASP A 39 -12.20 10.34 -4.39
N TYR A 40 -12.13 10.13 -3.07
CA TYR A 40 -12.36 8.84 -2.45
C TYR A 40 -13.76 8.31 -2.78
N GLN A 41 -14.80 9.13 -2.61
CA GLN A 41 -16.18 8.70 -2.91
C GLN A 41 -16.38 8.38 -4.40
N ASN A 42 -15.73 9.15 -5.28
CA ASN A 42 -15.88 8.99 -6.73
C ASN A 42 -15.13 7.77 -7.29
N PHE A 43 -13.96 7.45 -6.75
CA PHE A 43 -13.06 6.45 -7.33
C PHE A 43 -12.85 5.20 -6.48
N CYS A 44 -12.94 5.32 -5.14
CA CYS A 44 -12.37 4.34 -4.22
C CYS A 44 -13.28 3.94 -3.05
N ALA A 45 -14.57 4.30 -3.07
CA ALA A 45 -15.52 4.12 -1.95
C ALA A 45 -15.71 2.66 -1.48
N GLN A 46 -15.34 1.69 -2.33
CA GLN A 46 -15.40 0.26 -2.03
C GLN A 46 -14.32 -0.22 -1.06
N TYR A 47 -13.27 0.57 -0.80
CA TYR A 47 -12.16 0.22 0.07
C TYR A 47 -12.26 0.93 1.41
N SER A 48 -11.82 0.27 2.49
CA SER A 48 -11.79 0.90 3.81
C SER A 48 -10.81 2.10 3.83
N PRO A 49 -11.13 3.21 4.53
CA PRO A 49 -10.28 4.40 4.62
C PRO A 49 -8.84 4.17 5.09
N GLU A 50 -8.60 3.07 5.81
CA GLU A 50 -7.30 2.73 6.40
C GLU A 50 -6.64 1.53 5.70
N SER A 51 -7.12 1.17 4.51
CA SER A 51 -6.69 -0.04 3.82
C SER A 51 -5.57 0.19 2.81
N VAL A 52 -4.78 -0.85 2.56
CA VAL A 52 -3.72 -0.83 1.53
C VAL A 52 -4.34 -0.69 0.14
N GLU A 53 -5.53 -1.26 -0.05
CA GLU A 53 -6.28 -1.23 -1.30
C GLU A 53 -6.73 0.19 -1.63
N LEU A 54 -7.14 0.99 -0.64
CA LEU A 54 -7.44 2.40 -0.87
C LEU A 54 -6.23 3.15 -1.42
N ARG A 55 -5.05 2.98 -0.82
CA ARG A 55 -3.83 3.64 -1.32
C ARG A 55 -3.56 3.29 -2.78
N ARG A 56 -3.64 2.00 -3.11
CA ARG A 56 -3.45 1.51 -4.48
C ARG A 56 -4.50 2.08 -5.43
N CYS A 57 -5.74 2.21 -4.98
CA CYS A 57 -6.82 2.80 -5.76
C CYS A 57 -6.56 4.28 -6.07
N ILE A 58 -6.18 5.08 -5.07
CA ILE A 58 -5.83 6.49 -5.21
C ILE A 58 -4.68 6.66 -6.21
N GLU A 59 -3.61 5.87 -6.08
CA GLU A 59 -2.46 5.92 -6.98
C GLU A 59 -2.82 5.54 -8.43
N SER A 60 -3.66 4.51 -8.60
CA SER A 60 -4.15 4.07 -9.91
C SER A 60 -5.02 5.13 -10.58
N ASN A 61 -5.84 5.84 -9.79
CA ASN A 61 -6.72 6.92 -10.25
C ASN A 61 -6.08 8.31 -10.21
N ARG A 62 -4.76 8.45 -9.98
CA ARG A 62 -4.06 9.75 -9.82
C ARG A 62 -4.38 10.80 -10.90
N LYS A 63 -4.69 10.37 -12.12
CA LYS A 63 -5.06 11.27 -13.22
C LYS A 63 -6.50 11.80 -13.10
N GLY A 64 -7.38 11.14 -12.36
CA GLY A 64 -8.75 11.60 -12.11
C GLY A 64 -8.89 12.45 -10.85
N LEU A 65 -7.92 12.40 -9.94
CA LEU A 65 -7.97 13.12 -8.67
C LEU A 65 -7.95 14.64 -8.86
N THR A 66 -8.61 15.35 -7.95
CA THR A 66 -8.53 16.80 -7.88
C THR A 66 -7.11 17.28 -7.54
N HIS A 67 -6.78 18.50 -7.99
CA HIS A 67 -5.50 19.13 -7.68
C HIS A 67 -5.26 19.26 -6.17
N ASN A 68 -6.32 19.51 -5.39
CA ASN A 68 -6.26 19.60 -3.94
C ASN A 68 -5.84 18.27 -3.30
N CYS A 69 -6.48 17.15 -3.68
CA CYS A 69 -6.12 15.84 -3.17
C CYS A 69 -4.67 15.47 -3.52
N VAL A 70 -4.25 15.67 -4.78
CA VAL A 70 -2.88 15.38 -5.21
C VAL A 70 -1.86 16.22 -4.42
N THR A 71 -2.13 17.51 -4.21
CA THR A 71 -1.27 18.38 -3.41
C THR A 71 -1.15 17.89 -1.97
N ALA A 72 -2.28 17.52 -1.33
CA ALA A 72 -2.26 17.01 0.04
C ALA A 72 -1.48 15.69 0.17
N LEU A 73 -1.57 14.80 -0.83
CA LEU A 73 -0.79 13.56 -0.87
C LEU A 73 0.72 13.84 -0.99
N ILE A 74 1.12 14.85 -1.78
CA ILE A 74 2.52 15.25 -1.93
C ILE A 74 3.04 15.86 -0.63
N ASP A 75 2.28 16.78 -0.03
CA ASP A 75 2.63 17.42 1.25
C ASP A 75 2.81 16.39 2.37
N ALA A 76 2.02 15.31 2.34
CA ALA A 76 2.09 14.22 3.31
C ALA A 76 3.18 13.18 2.99
N GLY A 77 3.88 13.31 1.86
CA GLY A 77 4.89 12.35 1.43
C GLY A 77 4.34 11.00 0.92
N GLU A 78 3.04 10.93 0.63
CA GLU A 78 2.37 9.72 0.17
C GLU A 78 2.61 9.45 -1.33
N VAL A 79 2.84 10.51 -2.13
CA VAL A 79 3.12 10.41 -3.57
C VAL A 79 4.17 11.44 -4.01
N PRO A 80 4.91 11.18 -5.11
CA PRO A 80 5.92 12.12 -5.60
C PRO A 80 5.29 13.35 -6.28
N ALA A 81 5.98 14.50 -6.21
CA ALA A 81 5.54 15.78 -6.78
C ALA A 81 5.17 15.73 -8.28
N LYS A 82 5.74 14.79 -9.03
CA LYS A 82 5.44 14.56 -10.46
C LYS A 82 3.98 14.18 -10.73
N TYR A 83 3.17 13.93 -9.71
CA TYR A 83 1.75 13.59 -9.85
C TYR A 83 0.86 14.81 -10.08
N LEU A 84 1.37 16.03 -9.79
CA LEU A 84 0.70 17.25 -10.19
C LEU A 84 0.64 17.32 -11.71
N LYS A 85 -0.58 17.41 -12.25
CA LYS A 85 -0.77 17.75 -13.66
C LYS A 85 -0.40 19.21 -13.86
N LYS A 86 0.36 19.48 -14.93
CA LYS A 86 0.57 20.84 -15.44
C LYS A 86 -0.67 21.34 -16.15
#